data_AF-A0A7T8FFN8-F1
#
_entry.id   AF-A0A7T8FFN8-F1
#
_cell.length_a   1.000
_cell.length_b   1.000
_cell.length_c   1.000
_cell.angle_alpha   90.00
_cell.angle_beta   90.00
_cell.angle_gamma   90.00
#
_symmetry.space_group_name_H-M   'P 1'
#
loop_
_entity.id
_entity.type
_entity.pdbx_description
1 polymer ?
#
loop_
_entity_poly.entity_id
_entity_poly.type
_entity_poly.pdbx_seq_one_letter_code
_entity_poly.pdbx_strand_id
1 'polypeptide(L)'
;MISKMRKLIISLVCTFPVIAFANIEEGVGYWAVKCGGFGGSVEIESSNEAKVNINDNSLYISGIIQEDHNGQLKLFYKDVIETMNETIDWAVISQSKPIADIIFKNGVMHMEWKGFFDTKHNNYIWKSEPDFVVASGDRLNVEMNRCEF
;
A
#
# COMPACT_ATOMS: atom_id res chain seq x y z
N MET A 1 -19.30 -55.72 -33.93
CA MET A 1 -19.36 -54.25 -33.73
C MET A 1 -19.89 -54.00 -32.33
N ILE A 2 -19.08 -53.43 -31.41
CA ILE A 2 -19.50 -52.59 -30.27
C ILE A 2 -18.21 -51.99 -29.68
N SER A 3 -18.30 -50.69 -29.43
CA SER A 3 -17.22 -49.70 -29.29
C SER A 3 -16.45 -49.77 -27.97
N LYS A 4 -15.11 -49.60 -28.03
CA LYS A 4 -14.25 -49.31 -26.88
C LYS A 4 -14.51 -47.87 -26.40
N MET A 5 -15.31 -47.69 -25.36
CA MET A 5 -15.40 -46.40 -24.65
C MET A 5 -14.13 -46.16 -23.82
N ARG A 6 -13.28 -45.23 -24.27
CA ARG A 6 -12.25 -44.61 -23.43
C ARG A 6 -12.94 -43.69 -22.43
N LYS A 7 -12.88 -44.02 -21.14
CA LYS A 7 -13.25 -43.10 -20.06
C LYS A 7 -12.16 -42.03 -19.95
N LEU A 8 -12.43 -40.82 -20.40
CA LEU A 8 -11.62 -39.64 -20.08
C LEU A 8 -11.96 -39.23 -18.64
N ILE A 9 -11.01 -39.38 -17.73
CA ILE A 9 -11.09 -38.78 -16.39
C ILE A 9 -10.51 -37.37 -16.53
N ILE A 10 -11.40 -36.38 -16.57
CA ILE A 10 -11.01 -34.97 -16.51
C ILE A 10 -10.81 -34.65 -15.02
N SER A 11 -9.57 -34.71 -14.55
CA SER A 11 -9.21 -34.17 -13.24
C SER A 11 -9.35 -32.65 -13.28
N LEU A 12 -10.41 -32.14 -12.66
CA LEU A 12 -10.61 -30.72 -12.43
C LEU A 12 -9.60 -30.27 -11.35
N VAL A 13 -8.42 -29.84 -11.78
CA VAL A 13 -7.42 -29.24 -10.90
C VAL A 13 -7.92 -27.84 -10.54
N CYS A 14 -8.55 -27.70 -9.37
CA CYS A 14 -8.81 -26.40 -8.77
C CYS A 14 -7.46 -25.75 -8.45
N THR A 15 -6.96 -24.94 -9.36
CA THR A 15 -5.86 -24.02 -9.10
C THR A 15 -6.38 -22.93 -8.16
N PHE A 16 -6.34 -23.20 -6.86
CA PHE A 16 -6.43 -22.12 -5.88
C PHE A 16 -5.23 -21.20 -6.14
N PRO A 17 -5.44 -19.91 -6.46
CA PRO A 17 -4.34 -18.97 -6.50
C PRO A 17 -3.72 -18.98 -5.10
N VAL A 18 -2.48 -19.45 -5.01
CA VAL A 18 -1.68 -19.34 -3.80
C VAL A 18 -1.47 -17.84 -3.62
N ILE A 19 -2.25 -17.25 -2.72
CA ILE A 19 -2.00 -15.89 -2.26
C ILE A 19 -0.70 -15.99 -1.46
N ALA A 20 0.41 -15.61 -2.09
CA ALA A 20 1.68 -15.52 -1.40
C ALA A 20 1.53 -14.41 -0.34
N PHE A 21 1.60 -14.78 0.93
CA PHE A 21 1.69 -13.81 2.00
C PHE A 21 3.09 -13.19 1.91
N ALA A 22 3.14 -11.88 1.70
CA ALA A 22 4.39 -11.14 1.75
C ALA A 22 5.04 -11.34 3.13
N ASN A 23 6.32 -11.71 3.16
CA ASN A 23 7.09 -11.76 4.40
C ASN A 23 7.57 -10.34 4.74
N ILE A 24 6.71 -9.55 5.38
CA ILE A 24 6.98 -8.15 5.75
C ILE A 24 7.57 -8.04 7.16
N GLU A 25 8.15 -9.11 7.73
CA GLU A 25 8.70 -9.08 9.10
C GLU A 25 9.70 -7.94 9.33
N GLU A 26 10.54 -7.62 8.33
CA GLU A 26 11.48 -6.49 8.38
C GLU A 26 10.75 -5.12 8.42
N GLY A 27 9.58 -5.04 7.79
CA GLY A 27 8.79 -3.82 7.67
C GLY A 27 7.85 -3.55 8.83
N VAL A 28 7.57 -4.52 9.72
CA VAL A 28 6.66 -4.30 10.85
C VAL A 28 7.21 -3.22 11.79
N GLY A 29 6.38 -2.24 12.12
CA GLY A 29 6.72 -1.16 13.04
C GLY A 29 6.25 0.21 12.58
N TYR A 30 6.77 1.25 13.24
CA TYR A 30 6.43 2.64 12.98
C TYR A 30 7.54 3.32 12.18
N TRP A 31 7.16 3.92 11.06
CA TRP A 31 8.06 4.58 10.12
C TRP A 31 7.65 6.03 9.95
N ALA A 32 8.58 6.97 10.09
CA ALA A 32 8.30 8.39 9.90
C ALA A 32 9.48 9.10 9.24
N VAL A 33 9.21 10.20 8.54
CA VAL A 33 10.28 11.06 8.00
C VAL A 33 11.16 11.57 9.14
N LYS A 34 10.54 11.98 10.25
CA LYS A 34 11.22 12.42 11.47
C LYS A 34 10.56 11.84 12.71
N CYS A 35 11.26 11.00 13.45
CA CYS A 35 10.77 10.47 14.72
C CYS A 35 10.47 11.60 15.71
N GLY A 36 9.24 11.64 16.25
CA GLY A 36 8.78 12.68 17.18
C GLY A 36 8.61 14.08 16.58
N GLY A 37 8.59 14.20 15.24
CA GLY A 37 8.45 15.48 14.54
C GLY A 37 7.38 15.46 13.46
N PHE A 38 7.23 16.61 12.80
CA PHE A 38 6.38 16.79 11.62
C PHE A 38 6.88 15.98 10.43
N GLY A 39 5.95 15.52 9.57
CA GLY A 39 6.28 14.95 8.27
C GLY A 39 5.63 13.61 7.97
N GLY A 40 4.47 13.30 8.56
CA GLY A 40 3.71 12.08 8.28
C GLY A 40 4.39 10.77 8.69
N SER A 41 3.64 9.68 8.63
CA SER A 41 4.11 8.37 9.07
C SER A 41 3.33 7.20 8.48
N VAL A 42 3.94 6.02 8.55
CA VAL A 42 3.34 4.74 8.20
C VAL A 42 3.58 3.76 9.36
N GLU A 43 2.50 3.27 9.95
CA GLU A 43 2.53 2.15 10.89
C GLU A 43 2.19 0.87 10.13
N ILE A 44 3.02 -0.17 10.25
CA ILE A 44 2.84 -1.46 9.58
C ILE A 44 2.69 -2.54 10.63
N GLU A 45 1.57 -3.26 10.58
CA GLU A 45 1.25 -4.37 11.47
C GLU A 45 1.73 -5.71 10.88
N SER A 46 1.89 -6.73 11.74
CA SER A 46 2.29 -8.09 11.31
C SER A 46 1.26 -8.79 10.41
N SER A 47 0.05 -8.24 10.32
CA SER A 47 -1.03 -8.65 9.41
C SER A 47 -0.88 -8.07 7.99
N ASN A 48 0.17 -7.26 7.74
CA ASN A 48 0.37 -6.43 6.56
C ASN A 48 -0.65 -5.28 6.41
N GLU A 49 -1.50 -5.06 7.42
CA GLU A 49 -2.27 -3.83 7.51
C GLU A 49 -1.34 -2.65 7.80
N ALA A 50 -1.65 -1.51 7.20
CA ALA A 50 -0.91 -0.29 7.39
C ALA A 50 -1.85 0.86 7.76
N LYS A 51 -1.37 1.77 8.59
CA LYS A 51 -2.03 3.05 8.85
C LYS A 51 -1.09 4.17 8.45
N VAL A 52 -1.59 5.11 7.66
CA VAL A 52 -0.77 6.17 7.07
C VAL A 52 -1.28 7.52 7.52
N ASN A 53 -0.45 8.25 8.26
CA ASN A 53 -0.65 9.66 8.54
C ASN A 53 -0.14 10.47 7.34
N ILE A 54 -1.08 10.94 6.52
CA ILE A 54 -0.82 11.67 5.29
C ILE A 54 -0.51 13.13 5.60
N ASN A 55 -1.28 13.76 6.51
CA ASN A 55 -0.98 15.10 7.01
C ASN A 55 -1.60 15.42 8.38
N ASP A 56 -1.04 16.42 9.04
CA ASP A 56 -1.41 16.91 10.36
C ASP A 56 -2.78 17.62 10.41
N ASN A 57 -3.41 17.90 9.26
CA ASN A 57 -4.81 18.34 9.20
C ASN A 57 -5.78 17.14 9.29
N SER A 58 -5.40 16.12 10.08
CA SER A 58 -6.14 14.88 10.30
C SER A 58 -6.46 14.09 9.03
N LEU A 59 -5.57 13.97 8.05
CA LEU A 59 -5.76 12.96 6.98
C LEU A 59 -5.04 11.65 7.34
N TYR A 60 -5.81 10.72 7.91
CA TYR A 60 -5.34 9.42 8.34
C TYR A 60 -6.09 8.31 7.63
N ILE A 61 -5.37 7.41 6.98
CA ILE A 61 -5.97 6.33 6.17
C ILE A 61 -5.47 4.96 6.62
N SER A 62 -6.23 3.94 6.28
CA SER A 62 -5.82 2.56 6.33
C SER A 62 -5.41 2.06 4.95
N GLY A 63 -4.51 1.10 4.93
CA GLY A 63 -4.07 0.42 3.73
C GLY A 63 -3.65 -1.02 4.01
N ILE A 64 -3.28 -1.71 2.95
CA ILE A 64 -2.73 -3.06 3.01
C ILE A 64 -1.49 -3.12 2.13
N ILE A 65 -0.44 -3.77 2.63
CA ILE A 65 0.77 -4.02 1.87
C ILE A 65 0.68 -5.40 1.23
N GLN A 66 0.91 -5.46 -0.08
CA GLN A 66 0.91 -6.70 -0.85
C GLN A 66 2.14 -6.75 -1.74
N GLU A 67 2.65 -7.95 -1.94
CA GLU A 67 3.74 -8.21 -2.87
C GLU A 67 3.16 -8.49 -4.27
N ASP A 68 3.72 -7.86 -5.30
CA ASP A 68 3.33 -8.15 -6.68
C ASP A 68 4.06 -9.38 -7.25
N HIS A 69 3.73 -9.75 -8.49
CA HIS A 69 4.32 -10.89 -9.17
C HIS A 69 5.84 -10.80 -9.39
N ASN A 70 6.44 -9.62 -9.24
CA ASN A 70 7.88 -9.38 -9.35
C ASN A 70 8.56 -9.27 -7.98
N GLY A 71 7.84 -9.51 -6.90
CA GLY A 71 8.36 -9.37 -5.54
C GLY A 71 8.40 -7.94 -5.01
N GLN A 72 7.71 -6.99 -5.67
CA GLN A 72 7.69 -5.60 -5.23
C GLN A 72 6.57 -5.37 -4.22
N LEU A 73 6.90 -4.80 -3.06
CA LEU A 73 5.89 -4.42 -2.07
C LEU A 73 5.16 -3.17 -2.51
N LYS A 74 3.83 -3.22 -2.42
CA LYS A 74 2.92 -2.16 -2.83
C LYS A 74 1.94 -1.89 -1.72
N LEU A 75 1.73 -0.61 -1.43
CA LEU A 75 0.71 -0.16 -0.50
C LEU A 75 -0.56 0.18 -1.27
N PHE A 76 -1.68 -0.41 -0.86
CA PHE A 76 -3.00 -0.13 -1.41
C PHE A 76 -3.86 0.58 -0.39
N TYR A 77 -4.58 1.60 -0.84
CA TYR A 77 -5.60 2.26 -0.02
C TYR A 77 -6.74 1.29 0.31
N LYS A 78 -7.20 1.29 1.57
CA LYS A 78 -8.33 0.49 2.04
C LYS A 78 -9.49 1.41 2.41
N ASP A 79 -9.30 2.27 3.40
CA ASP A 79 -10.36 3.15 3.90
C ASP A 79 -9.81 4.40 4.59
N VAL A 80 -10.63 5.42 4.77
CA VAL A 80 -10.32 6.58 5.60
C VAL A 80 -10.52 6.22 7.07
N ILE A 81 -9.52 6.49 7.92
CA ILE A 81 -9.65 6.38 9.37
C ILE A 81 -10.16 7.70 9.94
N GLU A 82 -9.53 8.81 9.55
CA GLU A 82 -9.90 10.16 9.95
C GLU A 82 -9.64 11.12 8.78
N THR A 83 -10.56 12.05 8.55
CA THR A 83 -10.35 13.11 7.57
C THR A 83 -11.13 14.37 7.90
N MET A 84 -10.44 15.51 7.91
CA MET A 84 -11.07 16.83 7.75
C MET A 84 -10.99 17.33 6.29
N ASN A 85 -10.53 16.46 5.38
CA ASN A 85 -10.34 16.79 3.98
C ASN A 85 -11.62 16.54 3.19
N GLU A 86 -12.27 17.63 2.77
CA GLU A 86 -13.48 17.58 1.94
C GLU A 86 -13.16 17.65 0.43
N THR A 87 -11.89 17.71 0.04
CA THR A 87 -11.47 17.86 -1.37
C THR A 87 -11.33 16.54 -2.10
N ILE A 88 -11.08 15.44 -1.39
CA ILE A 88 -10.94 14.12 -1.98
C ILE A 88 -12.31 13.44 -1.98
N ASP A 89 -12.81 13.11 -3.17
CA ASP A 89 -13.99 12.25 -3.32
C ASP A 89 -13.57 10.78 -3.12
N TRP A 90 -13.63 10.33 -1.87
CA TRP A 90 -13.22 8.97 -1.48
C TRP A 90 -14.00 7.86 -2.18
N ALA A 91 -15.22 8.14 -2.65
CA ALA A 91 -16.06 7.14 -3.32
C ALA A 91 -15.51 6.73 -4.69
N VAL A 92 -14.65 7.54 -5.30
CA VAL A 92 -14.04 7.26 -6.60
C VAL A 92 -12.57 6.86 -6.50
N ILE A 93 -12.00 6.77 -5.29
CA ILE A 93 -10.61 6.33 -5.10
C ILE A 93 -10.50 4.82 -5.23
N SER A 94 -9.57 4.37 -6.08
CA SER A 94 -9.35 2.94 -6.30
C SER A 94 -8.64 2.29 -5.12
N GLN A 95 -9.21 1.20 -4.61
CA GLN A 95 -8.53 0.27 -3.71
C GLN A 95 -7.66 -0.77 -4.44
N SER A 96 -7.75 -0.84 -5.78
CA SER A 96 -7.03 -1.82 -6.62
C SER A 96 -5.78 -1.25 -7.30
N LYS A 97 -5.53 0.06 -7.15
CA LYS A 97 -4.32 0.72 -7.63
C LYS A 97 -3.44 1.08 -6.44
N PRO A 98 -2.12 0.86 -6.51
CA PRO A 98 -1.23 1.13 -5.40
C PRO A 98 -1.09 2.64 -5.20
N ILE A 99 -1.13 3.07 -3.94
CA ILE A 99 -0.86 4.47 -3.54
C ILE A 99 0.63 4.71 -3.30
N ALA A 100 1.41 3.65 -3.07
CA ALA A 100 2.87 3.71 -3.02
C ALA A 100 3.52 2.37 -3.39
N ASP A 101 4.77 2.42 -3.84
CA ASP A 101 5.68 1.27 -3.83
C ASP A 101 6.62 1.38 -2.61
N ILE A 102 6.95 0.26 -1.97
CA ILE A 102 7.73 0.21 -0.73
C ILE A 102 8.96 -0.67 -0.92
N ILE A 103 10.11 -0.21 -0.42
CA ILE A 103 11.35 -0.98 -0.33
C ILE A 103 11.96 -0.77 1.05
N PHE A 104 12.28 -1.86 1.74
CA PHE A 104 13.09 -1.81 2.96
C PHE A 104 14.55 -2.04 2.59
N LYS A 105 15.43 -1.12 2.98
CA LYS A 105 16.86 -1.23 2.70
C LYS A 105 17.66 -0.55 3.79
N ASN A 106 18.65 -1.27 4.34
CA ASN A 106 19.57 -0.74 5.35
C ASN A 106 18.87 -0.12 6.57
N GLY A 107 17.73 -0.69 7.00
CA GLY A 107 16.94 -0.16 8.13
C GLY A 107 16.14 1.12 7.84
N VAL A 108 16.03 1.51 6.57
CA VAL A 108 15.22 2.64 6.09
C VAL A 108 14.11 2.10 5.20
N MET A 109 12.91 2.66 5.33
CA MET A 109 11.81 2.44 4.39
C MET A 109 11.86 3.51 3.32
N HIS A 110 12.03 3.09 2.07
CA HIS A 110 11.89 3.94 0.89
C HIS A 110 10.48 3.77 0.35
N MET A 111 9.70 4.84 0.36
CA MET A 111 8.34 4.86 -0.14
C MET A 111 8.27 5.75 -1.37
N GLU A 112 7.99 5.17 -2.54
CA GLU A 112 7.64 5.93 -3.74
C GLU A 112 6.14 6.22 -3.73
N TRP A 113 5.79 7.42 -3.26
CA TRP A 113 4.41 7.90 -3.19
C TRP A 113 3.85 8.20 -4.58
N LYS A 114 2.68 7.63 -4.87
CA LYS A 114 1.97 7.82 -6.16
C LYS A 114 0.79 8.77 -6.06
N GLY A 115 0.23 8.95 -4.87
CA GLY A 115 -1.04 9.62 -4.66
C GLY A 115 -2.22 8.65 -4.65
N PHE A 116 -3.43 9.20 -4.55
CA PHE A 116 -4.68 8.43 -4.64
C PHE A 116 -5.11 8.31 -6.10
N PHE A 117 -5.42 7.09 -6.56
CA PHE A 117 -5.89 6.90 -7.93
C PHE A 117 -7.39 7.18 -8.03
N ASP A 118 -7.74 8.28 -8.69
CA ASP A 118 -9.11 8.65 -9.01
C ASP A 118 -9.59 7.85 -10.23
N THR A 119 -10.58 6.99 -10.03
CA THR A 119 -11.13 6.13 -11.09
C THR A 119 -12.02 6.88 -12.08
N LYS A 120 -12.60 8.01 -11.66
CA LYS A 120 -13.46 8.86 -12.51
C LYS A 120 -12.63 9.65 -13.52
N HIS A 121 -11.47 10.15 -13.09
CA HIS A 121 -10.57 10.94 -13.95
C HIS A 121 -9.38 10.14 -14.50
N ASN A 122 -9.22 8.89 -14.07
CA ASN A 122 -8.17 7.96 -14.50
C ASN A 122 -6.76 8.52 -14.30
N ASN A 123 -6.52 9.17 -13.17
CA ASN A 123 -5.24 9.75 -12.81
C ASN A 123 -4.96 9.62 -11.31
N TYR A 124 -3.72 9.89 -10.92
CA TYR A 124 -3.36 10.00 -9.51
C TYR A 124 -3.44 11.46 -9.06
N ILE A 125 -4.11 11.70 -7.94
CA ILE A 125 -4.25 13.00 -7.27
C ILE A 125 -3.51 12.99 -5.93
N TRP A 126 -3.35 14.15 -5.29
CA TRP A 126 -2.75 14.24 -3.94
C TRP A 126 -1.31 13.69 -3.87
N LYS A 127 -0.48 14.11 -4.83
CA LYS A 127 0.91 13.65 -4.98
C LYS A 127 1.91 14.46 -4.17
N SER A 128 1.68 15.76 -4.03
CA SER A 128 2.63 16.72 -3.45
C SER A 128 2.18 17.24 -2.09
N GLU A 129 0.90 17.08 -1.80
CA GLU A 129 0.19 17.59 -0.63
C GLU A 129 0.47 16.84 0.68
N PRO A 130 0.81 15.54 0.71
CA PRO A 130 1.14 14.86 1.96
C PRO A 130 2.34 15.46 2.68
N ASP A 131 2.28 15.51 4.00
CA ASP A 131 3.33 16.09 4.84
C ASP A 131 4.66 15.36 4.71
N PHE A 132 4.63 14.04 4.46
CA PHE A 132 5.86 13.28 4.23
C PHE A 132 6.53 13.63 2.89
N VAL A 133 5.79 14.11 1.88
CA VAL A 133 6.35 14.60 0.62
C VAL A 133 6.94 15.99 0.83
N VAL A 134 6.20 16.87 1.50
CA VAL A 134 6.66 18.23 1.86
C VAL A 134 7.92 18.17 2.73
N ALA A 135 7.92 17.35 3.78
CA ALA A 135 9.06 17.16 4.67
C ALA A 135 10.28 16.55 3.96
N SER A 136 10.07 15.87 2.83
CA SER A 136 11.14 15.32 1.99
C SER A 136 11.65 16.30 0.91
N GLY A 137 11.22 17.57 0.96
CA GLY A 137 11.58 18.58 -0.03
C GLY A 137 10.94 18.30 -1.40
N ASP A 138 9.65 18.00 -1.40
CA ASP A 138 8.80 17.73 -2.57
C ASP A 138 9.21 16.48 -3.38
N ARG A 139 9.97 15.57 -2.77
CA ARG A 139 10.35 14.29 -3.39
C ARG A 139 9.27 13.25 -3.17
N LEU A 140 8.91 12.55 -4.25
CA LEU A 140 7.98 11.42 -4.19
C LEU A 140 8.62 10.14 -3.65
N ASN A 141 9.95 10.01 -3.74
CA ASN A 141 10.68 8.96 -3.03
C ASN A 141 11.04 9.48 -1.65
N VAL A 142 10.27 9.03 -0.68
CA VAL A 142 10.30 9.45 0.72
C VAL A 142 11.08 8.42 1.52
N GLU A 143 12.09 8.88 2.24
CA GLU A 143 12.86 8.06 3.17
C GLU A 143 12.26 8.19 4.56
N MET A 144 11.86 7.06 5.15
CA MET A 144 11.33 7.00 6.49
C MET A 144 12.22 6.16 7.40
N ASN A 145 12.48 6.71 8.58
CA ASN A 145 13.24 6.05 9.63
C ASN A 145 12.30 5.20 10.47
N ARG A 146 12.79 4.04 10.91
CA ARG A 146 12.10 3.26 11.95
C ARG A 146 12.18 4.03 13.26
N CYS A 147 11.05 4.19 13.92
CA CYS A 147 10.93 4.94 15.17
C CYS A 147 10.43 4.01 16.28
N GLU A 148 10.95 4.20 17.49
CA GLU A 148 10.43 3.57 18.70
C GLU A 148 9.32 4.44 19.29
N PHE A 149 8.28 3.81 19.82
CA PHE A 149 7.20 4.46 20.59
C PHE A 149 7.55 4.49 22.07
#